data_AF-A0A3P8I3H5-F1
#
_entry.id   AF-A0A3P8I3H5-F1
#
_cell.length_a   1.000
_cell.length_b   1.000
_cell.length_c   1.000
_cell.angle_alpha   90.00
_cell.angle_beta   90.00
_cell.angle_gamma   90.00
#
_symmetry.space_group_name_H-M   'P 1'
#
loop_
_entity.id
_entity.type
_entity.pdbx_description
1 polymer ?
#
loop_
_entity_poly.entity_id
_entity_poly.type
_entity_poly.pdbx_seq_one_letter_code
_entity_poly.pdbx_strand_id
1 'polypeptide(L)'
;MVIPELDHELTVWTDRRPLFEKLTQLDNTLADIYKHLDATSKSKPQIHSVLQQIKSISHEMDQEYGVLGSLFRAGSRTTFFACQVERYADLYASSCYNLVHYPSFYFFRAAMQLMPHESTVDHASVLNSKMDLFKRQESVGQQGESFYCTGKSFRTLLSC
;
A
#
# COMPACT_ATOMS: atom_id res chain seq x y z
N MET A 1 -17.54 -9.14 3.73
CA MET A 1 -17.49 -10.00 2.53
C MET A 1 -16.56 -11.17 2.79
N VAL A 2 -16.98 -12.39 2.48
CA VAL A 2 -16.14 -13.59 2.61
C VAL A 2 -15.50 -13.88 1.26
N ILE A 3 -14.19 -14.04 1.21
CA ILE A 3 -13.40 -14.25 -0.02
C ILE A 3 -12.49 -15.47 0.20
N PRO A 4 -12.95 -16.69 -0.12
CA PRO A 4 -12.20 -17.92 0.19
C PRO A 4 -10.78 -17.95 -0.38
N GLU A 5 -10.56 -17.33 -1.54
CA GLU A 5 -9.26 -17.27 -2.23
C GLU A 5 -8.23 -16.41 -1.47
N LEU A 6 -8.66 -15.63 -0.47
CA LEU A 6 -7.82 -14.71 0.28
C LEU A 6 -6.70 -15.42 1.06
N ASP A 7 -6.93 -16.64 1.57
CA ASP A 7 -5.87 -17.38 2.31
C ASP A 7 -4.71 -17.75 1.38
N HIS A 8 -5.03 -18.18 0.16
CA HIS A 8 -4.02 -18.47 -0.85
C HIS A 8 -3.27 -17.20 -1.26
N GLU A 9 -4.00 -16.11 -1.50
CA GLU A 9 -3.43 -14.80 -1.83
C GLU A 9 -2.45 -14.30 -0.76
N LEU A 10 -2.80 -14.42 0.53
CA LEU A 10 -1.95 -14.00 1.64
C LEU A 10 -0.67 -14.86 1.74
N THR A 11 -0.78 -16.16 1.45
CA THR A 11 0.37 -17.07 1.44
C THR A 11 1.36 -16.65 0.35
N VAL A 12 0.88 -16.53 -0.89
CA VAL A 12 1.73 -16.13 -2.03
C VAL A 12 2.31 -14.73 -1.83
N TRP A 13 1.52 -13.79 -1.31
CA TRP A 13 1.99 -12.43 -0.98
C TRP A 13 3.16 -12.44 0.00
N THR A 14 3.05 -13.25 1.05
CA THR A 14 4.08 -13.35 2.09
C THR A 14 5.36 -13.98 1.54
N ASP A 15 5.23 -15.06 0.78
CA ASP A 15 6.37 -15.78 0.20
C ASP A 15 7.11 -14.97 -0.88
N ARG A 16 6.36 -14.20 -1.67
CA ARG A 16 6.88 -13.45 -2.83
C ARG A 16 7.02 -11.96 -2.60
N ARG A 17 7.02 -11.52 -1.33
CA ARG A 17 7.26 -10.12 -0.94
C ARG A 17 8.46 -9.45 -1.63
N PRO A 18 9.62 -10.12 -1.85
CA PRO A 18 10.76 -9.49 -2.51
C PRO A 18 10.48 -9.04 -3.96
N LEU A 19 9.60 -9.73 -4.69
CA LEU A 19 9.20 -9.34 -6.05
C LEU A 19 8.42 -8.02 -6.04
N PHE A 20 7.53 -7.85 -5.05
CA PHE A 20 6.79 -6.61 -4.85
C PHE A 20 7.69 -5.43 -4.50
N GLU A 21 8.68 -5.65 -3.63
CA GLU A 21 9.66 -4.62 -3.27
C GLU A 21 10.49 -4.20 -4.49
N LYS A 22 10.92 -5.15 -5.31
CA LYS A 22 11.64 -4.87 -6.56
C LYS A 22 10.79 -4.10 -7.57
N LEU A 23 9.50 -4.44 -7.70
CA LEU A 23 8.57 -3.70 -8.56
C LEU A 23 8.44 -2.24 -8.09
N THR A 24 8.29 -2.01 -6.77
CA THR A 24 8.25 -0.67 -6.19
C THR A 24 9.56 0.10 -6.40
N GLN A 25 10.71 -0.56 -6.31
CA GLN A 25 12.01 0.08 -6.60
C GLN A 25 12.10 0.55 -8.06
N LEU A 26 11.59 -0.23 -9.02
CA LEU A 26 11.57 0.18 -10.43
C LEU A 26 10.60 1.34 -10.68
N ASP A 27 9.43 1.33 -10.04
CA ASP A 27 8.49 2.45 -10.11
C ASP A 27 9.11 3.75 -9.55
N ASN A 28 9.86 3.65 -8.44
CA ASN A 28 10.60 4.79 -7.88
C ASN A 28 11.73 5.26 -8.81
N THR A 29 12.48 4.33 -9.40
CA THR A 29 13.54 4.64 -10.37
C THR A 29 12.94 5.37 -11.58
N LEU A 30 11.78 4.93 -12.07
CA LEU A 30 11.07 5.60 -13.15
C LEU A 30 10.64 7.01 -12.72
N ALA A 31 10.09 7.17 -11.51
CA ALA A 31 9.73 8.48 -10.97
C ALA A 31 10.94 9.42 -10.89
N ASP A 32 12.10 8.94 -10.43
CA ASP A 32 13.33 9.73 -10.33
C ASP A 32 13.86 10.19 -11.70
N ILE A 33 13.78 9.34 -12.72
CA ILE A 33 14.14 9.71 -14.10
C ILE A 33 13.24 10.86 -14.59
N TYR A 34 11.95 10.83 -14.25
CA TYR A 34 10.99 11.84 -14.68
C TYR A 34 10.98 13.10 -13.81
N LYS A 35 11.46 13.03 -12.56
CA LYS A 35 11.40 14.10 -11.56
C LYS A 35 12.05 15.41 -12.00
N HIS A 36 13.10 15.33 -12.82
CA HIS A 36 13.89 16.49 -13.24
C HIS A 36 13.58 16.95 -14.69
N LEU A 37 12.53 16.40 -15.30
CA LEU A 37 12.12 16.78 -16.65
C LEU A 37 11.10 17.90 -16.60
N ASP A 38 11.55 19.10 -16.96
CA ASP A 38 10.69 20.27 -17.08
C ASP A 38 10.22 20.50 -18.53
N ALA A 39 9.33 21.47 -18.74
CA ALA A 39 8.83 21.85 -20.07
C ALA A 39 9.93 22.32 -21.05
N THR A 40 11.14 22.59 -20.56
CA THR A 40 12.31 22.97 -21.36
C THR A 40 13.12 21.76 -21.85
N SER A 41 12.83 20.55 -21.35
CA SER A 41 13.50 19.32 -21.77
C SER A 41 13.13 18.97 -23.21
N LYS A 42 14.13 18.90 -24.09
CA LYS A 42 13.95 18.67 -25.54
C LYS A 42 14.05 17.20 -25.93
N SER A 43 14.58 16.35 -25.05
CA SER A 43 14.79 14.92 -25.32
C SER A 43 14.08 14.04 -24.30
N LYS A 44 13.41 13.00 -24.80
CA LYS A 44 12.78 11.98 -23.97
C LYS A 44 13.85 11.06 -23.37
N PRO A 45 13.82 10.78 -22.06
CA PRO A 45 14.75 9.83 -21.45
C PRO A 45 14.56 8.41 -22.00
N GLN A 46 15.64 7.63 -22.00
CA GLN A 46 15.62 6.23 -22.43
C GLN A 46 15.09 5.34 -21.30
N ILE A 47 13.77 5.10 -21.28
CA ILE A 47 13.09 4.33 -20.22
C ILE A 47 12.81 2.87 -20.60
N HIS A 48 13.18 2.45 -21.81
CA HIS A 48 12.77 1.16 -22.37
C HIS A 48 13.23 -0.02 -21.50
N SER A 49 14.46 0.02 -20.98
CA SER A 49 15.01 -1.01 -20.11
C SER A 49 14.20 -1.18 -18.82
N VAL A 50 13.87 -0.06 -18.16
CA VAL A 50 13.07 -0.06 -16.91
C VAL A 50 11.66 -0.58 -17.18
N LEU A 51 11.01 -0.13 -18.25
CA LEU A 51 9.68 -0.61 -18.63
C LEU A 51 9.67 -2.12 -18.94
N GLN A 52 10.72 -2.62 -19.58
CA GLN A 52 10.85 -4.05 -19.87
C GLN A 52 11.03 -4.86 -18.58
N GLN A 53 11.81 -4.36 -17.62
CA GLN A 53 11.95 -4.98 -16.30
C GLN A 53 10.63 -4.98 -15.51
N ILE A 54 9.89 -3.87 -15.51
CA ILE A 54 8.56 -3.77 -14.87
C ILE A 54 7.61 -4.82 -15.46
N LYS A 55 7.56 -4.94 -16.79
CA LYS A 55 6.73 -5.95 -17.47
C LYS A 55 7.15 -7.38 -17.10
N SER A 56 8.46 -7.66 -17.10
CA SER A 56 8.99 -8.98 -16.76
C SER A 56 8.63 -9.38 -15.33
N ILE A 57 8.81 -8.47 -14.37
CA ILE A 57 8.51 -8.74 -12.96
C ILE A 57 7.01 -8.83 -12.73
N SER A 58 6.21 -7.97 -13.37
CA SER A 58 4.75 -8.06 -13.26
C SER A 58 4.26 -9.42 -13.76
N HIS A 59 4.82 -9.92 -14.85
CA HIS A 59 4.48 -11.23 -15.38
C HIS A 59 4.96 -12.39 -14.50
N GLU A 60 6.17 -12.31 -13.94
CA GLU A 60 6.68 -13.27 -12.96
C GLU A 60 5.80 -13.32 -11.72
N MET A 61 5.40 -12.15 -11.21
CA MET A 61 4.52 -12.02 -10.06
C MET A 61 3.13 -12.61 -10.33
N ASP A 62 2.53 -12.34 -11.48
CA ASP A 62 1.21 -12.88 -11.84
C ASP A 62 1.25 -14.43 -11.95
N GLN A 63 2.36 -15.01 -12.46
CA GLN A 63 2.52 -16.46 -12.56
C GLN A 63 2.50 -17.20 -11.21
N GLU A 64 2.90 -16.53 -10.12
CA GLU A 64 2.89 -17.12 -8.78
C GLU A 64 1.46 -17.34 -8.24
N TYR A 65 0.48 -16.58 -8.73
CA TYR A 65 -0.93 -16.70 -8.34
C TYR A 65 -1.74 -17.61 -9.29
N GLY A 66 -1.20 -17.92 -10.47
CA GLY A 66 -1.80 -18.81 -11.45
C GLY A 66 -1.97 -18.19 -12.84
N VAL A 67 -2.75 -18.83 -13.72
CA VAL A 67 -2.86 -18.46 -15.14
C VAL A 67 -3.40 -17.04 -15.36
N LEU A 68 -4.30 -16.58 -14.48
CA LEU A 68 -4.94 -15.27 -14.58
C LEU A 68 -4.33 -14.21 -13.66
N GLY A 69 -3.31 -14.57 -12.86
CA GLY A 69 -2.74 -13.68 -11.86
C GLY A 69 -3.56 -13.58 -10.57
N SER A 70 -3.21 -12.58 -9.76
CA SER A 70 -3.87 -12.33 -8.48
C SER A 70 -5.29 -11.78 -8.67
N LEU A 71 -6.20 -12.18 -7.78
CA LEU A 71 -7.56 -11.66 -7.69
C LEU A 71 -7.56 -10.17 -7.33
N PHE A 72 -6.58 -9.72 -6.53
CA PHE A 72 -6.54 -8.35 -6.01
C PHE A 72 -5.66 -7.41 -6.82
N ARG A 73 -4.64 -7.92 -7.52
CA ARG A 73 -3.62 -7.08 -8.17
C ARG A 73 -3.20 -7.60 -9.54
N ALA A 74 -2.75 -6.67 -10.37
CA ALA A 74 -2.05 -6.94 -11.62
C ALA A 74 -0.83 -6.01 -11.68
N GLY A 75 0.36 -6.56 -11.44
CA GLY A 75 1.57 -5.77 -11.23
C GLY A 75 1.44 -4.74 -10.11
N SER A 76 1.63 -3.46 -10.43
CA SER A 76 1.51 -2.36 -9.46
C SER A 76 0.07 -1.92 -9.20
N ARG A 77 -0.89 -2.31 -10.05
CA ARG A 77 -2.28 -1.83 -10.02
C ARG A 77 -3.20 -2.79 -9.27
N THR A 78 -4.28 -2.26 -8.70
CA THR A 78 -5.38 -3.05 -8.13
C THR A 78 -6.36 -3.45 -9.22
N THR A 79 -6.98 -4.62 -9.06
CA THR A 79 -8.03 -5.10 -9.97
C THR A 79 -9.36 -4.41 -9.69
N PHE A 80 -10.31 -4.54 -10.62
CA PHE A 80 -11.67 -4.06 -10.40
C PHE A 80 -12.35 -4.75 -9.21
N PHE A 81 -12.09 -6.04 -9.00
CA PHE A 81 -12.59 -6.77 -7.84
C PHE A 81 -12.07 -6.19 -6.53
N ALA A 82 -10.76 -5.93 -6.41
CA ALA A 82 -10.18 -5.28 -5.24
C ALA A 82 -10.85 -3.92 -4.94
N CYS A 83 -11.04 -3.09 -5.97
CA CYS A 83 -11.73 -1.81 -5.85
C CYS A 83 -13.18 -1.96 -5.35
N GLN A 84 -13.89 -3.01 -5.77
CA GLN A 84 -15.24 -3.30 -5.27
C GLN A 84 -15.21 -3.75 -3.81
N VAL A 85 -14.29 -4.63 -3.42
CA VAL A 85 -14.12 -5.07 -2.03
C VAL A 85 -13.86 -3.87 -1.13
N GLU A 86 -12.91 -3.00 -1.50
CA GLU A 86 -12.58 -1.80 -0.71
C GLU A 86 -13.74 -0.81 -0.59
N ARG A 87 -14.58 -0.69 -1.63
CA ARG A 87 -15.69 0.27 -1.67
C ARG A 87 -16.94 -0.24 -0.95
N TYR A 88 -17.25 -1.52 -1.09
CA TYR A 88 -18.55 -2.07 -0.70
C TYR A 88 -18.48 -2.97 0.54
N ALA A 89 -17.31 -3.46 0.92
CA ALA A 89 -17.15 -4.27 2.13
C ALA A 89 -16.48 -3.47 3.24
N ASP A 90 -17.21 -3.27 4.36
CA ASP A 90 -16.60 -2.68 5.57
C ASP A 90 -15.59 -3.62 6.22
N LEU A 91 -15.85 -4.93 6.15
CA LEU A 91 -14.97 -6.00 6.62
C LEU A 91 -14.85 -7.08 5.56
N TYR A 92 -13.65 -7.63 5.38
CA TYR A 92 -13.41 -8.78 4.52
C TYR A 92 -12.46 -9.78 5.18
N ALA A 93 -12.71 -11.07 4.94
CA ALA A 93 -11.98 -12.19 5.52
C ALA A 93 -12.05 -13.40 4.59
N SER A 94 -11.17 -14.38 4.77
CA SER A 94 -11.22 -15.64 4.02
C SER A 94 -12.40 -16.50 4.44
N SER A 95 -12.74 -16.46 5.72
CA SER A 95 -13.85 -17.20 6.31
C SER A 95 -14.65 -16.33 7.30
N CYS A 96 -15.94 -16.61 7.45
CA CYS A 96 -16.77 -15.97 8.47
C CYS A 96 -16.37 -16.39 9.89
N TYR A 97 -15.69 -17.54 10.03
CA TYR A 97 -15.17 -18.02 11.32
C TYR A 97 -14.14 -17.06 11.92
N ASN A 98 -13.47 -16.24 11.10
CA ASN A 98 -12.49 -15.26 11.59
C ASN A 98 -13.14 -14.27 12.59
N LEU A 99 -14.45 -14.04 12.50
CA LEU A 99 -15.19 -13.17 13.45
C LEU A 99 -15.31 -13.77 14.85
N VAL A 100 -15.24 -15.11 14.99
CA VAL A 100 -15.36 -15.79 16.29
C VAL A 100 -14.18 -15.47 17.22
N HIS A 101 -13.04 -15.10 16.65
CA HIS A 101 -11.87 -14.66 17.41
C HIS A 101 -12.03 -13.27 18.05
N TYR A 102 -13.12 -12.56 17.73
CA TYR A 102 -13.40 -11.23 18.26
C TYR A 102 -14.61 -11.25 19.22
N PRO A 103 -14.56 -10.51 20.34
CA PRO A 103 -15.72 -10.33 21.20
C PRO A 103 -16.90 -9.71 20.45
N SER A 104 -18.14 -10.03 20.86
CA SER A 104 -19.36 -9.51 20.22
C SER A 104 -19.51 -7.99 20.26
N PHE A 105 -18.76 -7.30 21.13
CA PHE A 105 -18.75 -5.84 21.27
C PHE A 105 -17.46 -5.20 20.71
N TYR A 106 -16.71 -5.93 19.88
CA TYR A 106 -15.49 -5.40 19.27
C TYR A 106 -15.80 -4.28 18.26
N PHE A 107 -15.09 -3.16 18.38
CA PHE A 107 -15.24 -2.01 17.49
C PHE A 107 -14.17 -2.03 16.40
N PHE A 108 -14.55 -2.46 15.19
CA PHE A 108 -13.65 -2.47 14.04
C PHE A 108 -13.35 -1.05 13.55
N ARG A 109 -12.07 -0.67 13.51
CA ARG A 109 -11.62 0.63 12.98
C ARG A 109 -10.62 0.45 11.86
N ALA A 110 -10.88 1.13 10.75
CA ALA A 110 -9.90 1.37 9.69
C ALA A 110 -9.20 2.72 9.90
N ALA A 111 -7.95 2.83 9.43
CA ALA A 111 -7.25 4.11 9.36
C ALA A 111 -7.96 5.05 8.38
N MET A 112 -8.02 6.35 8.71
CA MET A 112 -8.56 7.35 7.79
C MET A 112 -7.60 7.54 6.62
N GLN A 113 -8.11 7.44 5.40
CA GLN A 113 -7.33 7.78 4.22
C GLN A 113 -7.30 9.30 4.07
N LEU A 114 -6.09 9.86 4.15
CA LEU A 114 -5.88 11.27 3.91
C LEU A 114 -5.99 11.59 2.43
N MET A 115 -6.58 12.75 2.11
CA MET A 115 -6.53 13.29 0.77
C MET A 115 -5.08 13.66 0.39
N PRO A 116 -4.71 13.69 -0.90
CA PRO A 116 -3.33 13.96 -1.30
C PRO A 116 -2.75 15.29 -0.79
N HIS A 117 -3.58 16.30 -0.52
CA HIS A 117 -3.15 17.58 0.04
C HIS A 117 -3.03 17.57 1.57
N GLU A 118 -3.68 16.61 2.24
CA GLU A 118 -3.58 16.41 3.69
C GLU A 118 -2.34 15.60 4.06
N SER A 119 -1.76 14.84 3.12
CA SER A 119 -0.55 14.04 3.35
C SER A 119 0.76 14.78 3.07
N THR A 120 0.73 15.91 2.34
CA THR A 120 1.93 16.73 2.05
C THR A 120 2.39 17.60 3.22
N VAL A 121 1.55 17.74 4.25
CA VAL A 121 1.87 18.49 5.46
C VAL A 121 2.36 17.51 6.53
N ASP A 122 3.69 17.41 6.70
CA ASP A 122 4.24 16.83 7.91
C ASP A 122 3.78 17.66 9.12
N HIS A 123 2.76 17.17 9.82
CA HIS A 123 2.26 17.76 11.05
C HIS A 123 3.34 17.88 12.14
N ALA A 124 4.51 17.24 11.97
CA ALA A 124 5.68 17.42 12.82
C ALA A 124 6.21 18.88 12.82
N SER A 125 6.07 19.61 11.71
CA SER A 125 6.60 20.98 11.60
C SER A 125 5.70 22.04 12.27
N VAL A 126 4.39 21.81 12.35
CA VAL A 126 3.43 22.76 12.95
C VAL A 126 3.32 22.58 14.46
N LEU A 127 3.59 21.37 14.98
CA LEU A 127 3.64 21.14 16.43
C LEU A 127 4.85 21.83 17.09
N ASN A 128 5.97 21.98 16.38
CA ASN A 128 7.14 22.69 16.91
C ASN A 128 6.92 24.20 17.11
N SER A 129 6.01 24.85 16.37
CA SER A 129 5.70 26.27 16.59
C SER A 129 4.73 26.50 17.75
N LYS A 130 3.98 25.47 18.18
CA LYS A 130 3.11 25.52 19.36
C LYS A 130 3.70 24.85 20.61
N MET A 131 4.72 23.99 20.46
CA MET A 131 5.39 23.29 21.56
C MET A 131 6.32 24.17 22.41
N ASP A 132 6.64 25.39 21.98
CA ASP A 132 7.34 26.35 22.86
C ASP A 132 6.41 26.97 23.92
N LEU A 133 5.09 26.76 23.86
CA LEU A 133 4.13 27.28 24.85
C LEU A 133 3.65 26.24 25.88
N PHE A 134 3.89 24.95 25.67
CA PHE A 134 3.43 23.88 26.57
C PHE A 134 4.53 22.84 26.84
N LYS A 135 5.69 23.31 27.33
CA LYS A 135 6.65 22.43 28.03
C LYS A 135 6.12 22.11 29.42
N ARG A 136 5.31 21.05 29.55
CA ARG A 136 5.32 20.23 30.77
C ARG A 136 4.67 18.87 30.56
N GLN A 137 5.52 17.86 30.77
CA GLN A 137 5.21 16.45 31.03
C GLN A 137 4.60 15.65 29.87
N GLU A 138 5.40 14.77 29.25
CA GLU A 138 5.35 13.32 29.51
C GLU A 138 6.41 12.55 28.71
N SER A 139 6.62 11.32 29.16
CA SER A 139 7.76 10.41 29.01
C SER A 139 7.74 9.55 27.73
N VAL A 140 8.97 9.32 27.22
CA VAL A 140 9.53 8.10 26.58
C VAL A 140 8.56 7.17 25.82
N GLY A 141 8.75 7.07 24.49
CA GLY A 141 8.12 6.00 23.69
C GLY A 141 8.41 6.05 22.19
N GLN A 142 9.63 5.64 21.83
CA GLN A 142 10.10 5.02 20.57
C GLN A 142 9.74 5.57 19.17
N GLN A 143 10.83 5.69 18.40
CA GLN A 143 10.94 6.03 16.99
C GLN A 143 10.22 5.01 16.09
N GLY A 144 9.50 5.52 15.08
CA GLY A 144 9.08 4.75 13.90
C GLY A 144 9.43 5.56 12.65
N GLU A 145 10.30 5.01 11.82
CA GLU A 145 10.81 5.61 10.59
C GLU A 145 9.70 5.99 9.61
N SER A 146 9.86 7.17 9.00
CA SER A 146 8.98 7.69 7.97
C SER A 146 9.21 6.95 6.65
N PHE A 147 8.19 6.24 6.17
CA PHE A 147 8.12 5.74 4.80
C PHE A 147 7.05 6.51 4.03
N TYR A 148 7.49 7.42 3.16
CA TYR A 148 6.63 8.17 2.24
C TYR A 148 6.13 7.26 1.10
N CYS A 149 4.89 7.55 0.68
CA CYS A 149 4.28 7.28 -0.62
C CYS A 149 4.03 5.81 -1.01
N THR A 150 2.84 5.32 -0.65
CA THR A 150 1.79 4.96 -1.64
C THR A 150 0.48 4.77 -0.87
N GLY A 151 -0.58 5.45 -1.29
CA GLY A 151 -1.91 5.36 -0.67
C GLY A 151 -2.51 3.97 -0.83
N LYS A 152 -2.10 3.03 0.03
CA LYS A 152 -2.73 1.72 0.13
C LYS A 152 -3.83 1.79 1.17
N SER A 153 -5.06 1.79 0.65
CA SER A 153 -6.28 1.53 1.41
C SER A 153 -6.16 0.17 2.09
N PHE A 154 -5.88 0.15 3.38
CA PHE A 154 -6.15 -1.03 4.18
C PHE A 154 -7.21 -0.68 5.21
N ARG A 155 -8.47 -0.81 4.77
CA ARG A 155 -9.55 -1.16 5.68
C ARG A 155 -9.24 -2.53 6.29
N THR A 156 -9.63 -2.73 7.54
CA THR A 156 -9.17 -3.80 8.42
C THR A 156 -9.34 -5.18 7.79
N LEU A 157 -8.25 -5.73 7.26
CA LEU A 157 -8.16 -7.14 6.93
C LEU A 157 -8.26 -7.93 8.24
N LEU A 158 -9.25 -8.81 8.33
CA LEU A 158 -9.37 -9.78 9.42
C LEU A 158 -8.46 -10.97 9.12
N SER A 159 -7.15 -10.79 9.29
CA SER A 159 -6.21 -11.90 9.31
C SER A 159 -6.26 -12.54 10.69
N CYS A 160 -6.46 -13.85 10.74
CA CYS A 160 -6.09 -14.63 11.92
C CYS A 160 -4.56 -14.72 12.02
#